data_AF-A0A4U3A8M2-F1
#
_entry.id   AF-A0A4U3A8M2-F1
#
_cell.length_a   1.000
_cell.length_b   1.000
_cell.length_c   1.000
_cell.angle_alpha   90.00
_cell.angle_beta   90.00
_cell.angle_gamma   90.00
#
_symmetry.space_group_name_H-M   'P 1'
#
loop_
_entity.id
_entity.type
_entity.pdbx_description
1 polymer ?
#
loop_
_entity_poly.entity_id
_entity_poly.type
_entity_poly.pdbx_seq_one_letter_code
_entity_poly.pdbx_strand_id
1 'polypeptide(L)'
;MKHTIGNVSTSYIIRLILDDLDTYITAGKREFNFCSEIENTSVEDMIANWLEWFNDYPQGILSDELKEIKREIGELMGNMSIWSHHTEEREEFLRYFSNYFGEYTGFFKLVKDVYIEELKDDLLY
;
A
#
# COMPACT_ATOMS: atom_id res chain seq x y z
N MET A 1 -14.21 -12.89 -13.73
CA MET A 1 -14.73 -11.59 -14.23
C MET A 1 -13.58 -10.60 -14.18
N LYS A 2 -13.39 -9.74 -15.19
CA LYS A 2 -12.42 -8.64 -15.09
C LYS A 2 -13.03 -7.57 -14.19
N HIS A 3 -12.59 -7.53 -12.93
CA HIS A 3 -12.94 -6.45 -12.02
C HIS A 3 -12.12 -5.22 -12.44
N THR A 4 -12.61 -4.44 -13.40
CA THR A 4 -12.05 -3.11 -13.65
C THR A 4 -12.71 -2.16 -12.66
N ILE A 5 -12.10 -2.05 -11.47
CA ILE A 5 -12.40 -0.96 -10.54
C ILE A 5 -11.95 0.32 -11.26
N GLY A 6 -12.85 1.27 -11.47
CA GLY A 6 -12.52 2.50 -12.21
C GLY A 6 -11.42 3.29 -11.49
N ASN A 7 -10.54 3.96 -12.26
CA ASN A 7 -9.36 4.68 -11.75
C ASN A 7 -9.65 5.59 -10.53
N VAL A 8 -10.82 6.25 -10.48
CA VAL A 8 -11.19 7.13 -9.35
C VAL A 8 -11.41 6.34 -8.05
N SER A 9 -12.03 5.15 -8.13
CA SER A 9 -12.25 4.28 -6.98
C SER A 9 -10.93 3.67 -6.48
N THR A 10 -10.06 3.28 -7.41
CA THR A 10 -8.71 2.77 -7.10
C THR A 10 -7.88 3.81 -6.36
N SER A 11 -7.83 5.04 -6.88
CA SER A 11 -7.11 6.16 -6.29
C SER A 11 -7.54 6.46 -4.86
N TYR A 12 -8.86 6.54 -4.65
CA TYR A 12 -9.42 6.80 -3.32
C TYR A 12 -9.07 5.69 -2.31
N ILE A 13 -9.14 4.42 -2.72
CA ILE A 13 -8.80 3.28 -1.86
C ILE A 13 -7.31 3.29 -1.49
N ILE A 14 -6.41 3.52 -2.46
CA ILE A 14 -4.96 3.62 -2.22
C ILE A 14 -4.68 4.72 -1.19
N ARG A 15 -5.32 5.89 -1.35
CA ARG A 15 -5.15 7.01 -0.43
C ARG A 15 -5.59 6.66 1.00
N LEU A 16 -6.77 6.07 1.18
CA LEU A 16 -7.23 5.63 2.51
C LEU A 16 -6.23 4.68 3.17
N ILE A 17 -5.71 3.72 2.39
CA ILE A 17 -4.77 2.72 2.88
C ILE A 17 -3.44 3.36 3.28
N LEU A 18 -2.90 4.27 2.47
CA LEU A 18 -1.60 4.91 2.73
C LEU A 18 -1.67 5.99 3.81
N ASP A 19 -2.76 6.75 3.91
CA ASP A 19 -2.97 7.72 4.99
C ASP A 19 -3.07 6.99 6.35
N ASP A 20 -3.76 5.85 6.41
CA ASP A 20 -3.82 5.01 7.62
C ASP A 20 -2.48 4.31 7.90
N LEU A 21 -1.73 3.90 6.86
CA LEU A 21 -0.38 3.36 7.03
C LEU A 21 0.58 4.39 7.62
N ASP A 22 0.52 5.65 7.17
CA ASP A 22 1.35 6.74 7.71
C ASP A 22 1.00 7.00 9.18
N THR A 23 -0.29 7.01 9.51
CA THR A 23 -0.77 7.13 10.90
C THR A 23 -0.29 5.95 11.76
N TYR A 24 -0.29 4.74 11.22
CA TYR A 24 0.21 3.55 11.90
C TYR A 24 1.70 3.62 12.18
N ILE A 25 2.51 4.09 11.23
CA ILE A 25 3.96 4.24 11.39
C ILE A 25 4.29 5.35 12.39
N THR A 26 3.63 6.51 12.28
CA THR A 26 3.96 7.70 13.06
C THR A 26 3.39 7.68 14.48
N ALA A 27 2.17 7.18 14.65
CA ALA A 27 1.44 7.21 15.91
C ALA A 27 1.23 5.82 16.54
N GLY A 28 1.57 4.74 15.86
CA GLY A 28 1.32 3.37 16.31
C GLY A 28 -0.18 3.02 16.37
N LYS A 29 -1.02 3.81 15.69
CA LYS A 29 -2.49 3.67 15.71
C LYS A 29 -3.00 3.40 14.32
N ARG A 30 -4.06 2.60 14.27
CA ARG A 30 -4.73 2.23 13.03
C ARG A 30 -6.19 2.67 13.09
N GLU A 31 -6.66 3.29 12.03
CA GLU A 31 -8.05 3.66 11.82
C GLU A 31 -8.86 2.49 11.27
N PHE A 32 -8.31 1.74 10.30
CA PHE A 32 -9.01 0.62 9.68
C PHE A 32 -8.49 -0.72 10.17
N ASN A 33 -9.37 -1.59 10.67
CA ASN A 33 -9.01 -2.95 11.07
C ASN A 33 -9.51 -4.00 10.06
N PHE A 34 -9.19 -3.80 8.78
CA PHE A 34 -9.61 -4.68 7.69
C PHE A 34 -8.98 -6.10 7.74
N CYS A 35 -8.05 -6.36 8.66
CA CYS A 35 -7.48 -7.71 8.91
C CYS A 35 -8.15 -8.43 10.10
N SER A 36 -9.25 -7.90 10.64
CA SER A 36 -9.90 -8.45 11.84
C SER A 36 -10.81 -9.64 11.54
N GLU A 37 -10.84 -10.62 12.45
CA GLU A 37 -11.83 -11.72 12.44
C GLU A 37 -13.20 -11.30 13.06
N ILE A 38 -13.31 -10.07 13.58
CA ILE A 38 -14.53 -9.51 14.18
C ILE A 38 -15.38 -8.85 13.08
N GLU A 39 -16.65 -8.52 13.37
CA GLU A 39 -17.47 -7.68 12.49
C GLU A 39 -16.74 -6.39 12.09
N ASN A 40 -16.46 -6.27 10.80
CA ASN A 40 -15.90 -5.10 10.15
C ASN A 40 -17.02 -4.14 9.72
N THR A 41 -16.67 -2.88 9.53
CA THR A 41 -17.53 -1.91 8.85
C THR A 41 -17.58 -2.19 7.35
N SER A 42 -18.60 -1.64 6.66
CA SER A 42 -18.72 -1.78 5.20
C SER A 42 -17.53 -1.22 4.42
N VAL A 43 -16.80 -0.26 5.00
CA VAL A 43 -15.60 0.33 4.38
C VAL A 43 -14.40 -0.59 4.57
N GLU A 44 -14.21 -1.14 5.76
CA GLU A 44 -13.14 -2.12 6.03
C GLU A 44 -13.33 -3.38 5.17
N ASP A 45 -14.56 -3.88 5.04
CA ASP A 45 -14.86 -5.01 4.15
C ASP A 45 -14.56 -4.68 2.69
N MET A 46 -14.89 -3.47 2.24
CA MET A 46 -14.57 -3.03 0.88
C MET A 46 -13.06 -3.00 0.64
N ILE A 47 -12.29 -2.50 1.60
CA ILE A 47 -10.82 -2.45 1.55
C ILE A 47 -10.24 -3.88 1.57
N ALA A 48 -10.72 -4.74 2.45
CA ALA A 48 -10.30 -6.14 2.57
C ALA A 48 -10.51 -6.90 1.25
N ASN A 49 -11.72 -6.81 0.66
CA ASN A 49 -12.03 -7.44 -0.63
C ASN A 49 -11.13 -6.91 -1.76
N TRP A 50 -10.82 -5.61 -1.74
CA TRP A 50 -9.94 -5.00 -2.72
C TRP A 50 -8.49 -5.49 -2.57
N LEU A 51 -7.98 -5.55 -1.34
CA LEU A 51 -6.65 -6.07 -1.03
C LEU A 51 -6.51 -7.57 -1.36
N GLU A 52 -7.56 -8.35 -1.11
CA GLU A 52 -7.61 -9.77 -1.49
C GLU A 52 -7.51 -9.95 -3.01
N TRP A 53 -8.20 -9.10 -3.79
CA TRP A 53 -8.06 -9.10 -5.24
C TRP A 53 -6.61 -8.82 -5.68
N PHE A 54 -5.86 -8.01 -4.93
CA PHE A 54 -4.45 -7.75 -5.18
C PHE A 54 -3.52 -8.91 -4.80
N ASN A 55 -3.94 -9.91 -4.02
CA ASN A 55 -3.04 -11.00 -3.59
C ASN A 55 -2.45 -11.80 -4.74
N ASP A 56 -3.17 -11.88 -5.88
CA ASP A 56 -2.67 -12.52 -7.09
C ASP A 56 -1.69 -11.62 -7.91
N TYR A 57 -1.23 -10.49 -7.35
CA TYR A 57 -0.36 -9.53 -8.03
C TYR A 57 0.90 -10.15 -8.65
N PRO A 58 1.26 -9.78 -9.90
CA PRO A 58 0.62 -8.81 -10.80
C PRO A 58 -0.42 -9.43 -11.77
N GLN A 59 -0.92 -10.63 -11.50
CA GLN A 59 -1.70 -11.39 -12.49
C GLN A 59 -2.98 -10.64 -12.88
N GLY A 60 -3.14 -10.42 -14.19
CA GLY A 60 -4.37 -9.84 -14.75
C GLY A 60 -4.45 -8.31 -14.76
N ILE A 61 -3.53 -7.60 -14.10
CA ILE A 61 -3.45 -6.13 -14.17
C ILE A 61 -2.78 -5.72 -15.49
N LEU A 62 -3.37 -4.74 -16.18
CA LEU A 62 -2.77 -4.20 -17.42
C LEU A 62 -1.52 -3.38 -17.07
N SER A 63 -0.51 -3.41 -17.95
CA SER A 63 0.76 -2.69 -17.73
C SER A 63 0.57 -1.19 -17.48
N ASP A 64 -0.34 -0.55 -18.21
CA ASP A 64 -0.59 0.89 -18.06
C ASP A 64 -1.35 1.20 -16.76
N GLU A 65 -2.32 0.37 -16.39
CA GLU A 65 -3.03 0.46 -15.10
C GLU A 65 -2.06 0.28 -13.93
N LEU A 66 -1.16 -0.69 -14.02
CA LEU A 66 -0.12 -0.92 -13.03
C LEU A 66 0.81 0.29 -12.87
N LYS A 67 1.21 0.93 -13.97
CA LYS A 67 2.04 2.14 -13.92
C LYS A 67 1.33 3.28 -13.22
N GLU A 68 0.04 3.47 -13.48
CA GLU A 68 -0.76 4.51 -12.82
C GLU A 68 -0.85 4.27 -11.31
N ILE A 69 -1.13 3.03 -10.90
CA ILE A 69 -1.18 2.64 -9.48
C ILE A 69 0.17 2.87 -8.81
N LYS A 70 1.28 2.42 -9.43
CA LYS A 70 2.63 2.63 -8.90
C LYS A 70 2.94 4.11 -8.72
N ARG A 71 2.65 4.93 -9.73
CA ARG A 71 2.86 6.38 -9.69
C ARG A 71 2.08 7.01 -8.53
N GLU A 72 0.82 6.64 -8.37
CA GLU A 72 -0.02 7.17 -7.30
C GLU A 72 0.48 6.77 -5.91
N ILE A 73 0.88 5.51 -5.73
CA ILE A 73 1.52 5.07 -4.48
C ILE A 73 2.79 5.90 -4.22
N GLY A 74 3.65 6.09 -5.22
CA GLY A 74 4.88 6.87 -5.09
C GLY A 74 4.61 8.33 -4.71
N GLU A 75 3.66 8.99 -5.38
CA GLU A 75 3.25 10.38 -5.10
C GLU A 75 2.72 10.54 -3.66
N LEU A 76 1.91 9.60 -3.18
CA LEU A 76 1.39 9.61 -1.82
C LEU A 76 2.49 9.36 -0.78
N MET A 77 3.31 8.33 -1.01
CA MET A 77 4.45 8.00 -0.14
C MET A 77 5.48 9.12 -0.09
N GLY A 78 5.62 9.92 -1.15
CA GLY A 78 6.53 11.07 -1.20
C GLY A 78 6.29 12.08 -0.08
N ASN A 79 5.08 12.12 0.49
CA ASN A 79 4.75 13.00 1.61
C ASN A 79 4.88 12.33 3.00
N MET A 80 5.16 11.03 3.05
CA MET A 80 5.28 10.26 4.30
C MET A 80 6.68 10.39 4.91
N SER A 81 6.78 10.25 6.24
CA SER A 81 8.05 10.30 6.98
C SER A 81 8.76 8.93 7.04
N ILE A 82 8.88 8.27 5.89
CA ILE A 82 9.36 6.87 5.77
C ILE A 82 10.67 6.75 4.99
N TRP A 83 11.16 7.82 4.37
CA TRP A 83 12.34 7.77 3.52
C TRP A 83 13.61 7.72 4.35
N SER A 84 14.35 6.61 4.26
CA SER A 84 15.66 6.47 4.91
C SER A 84 16.67 5.71 4.06
N HIS A 85 17.89 6.24 4.01
CA HIS A 85 19.05 5.59 3.42
C HIS A 85 19.80 4.68 4.41
N HIS A 86 19.44 4.72 5.70
CA HIS A 86 20.03 3.84 6.70
C HIS A 86 19.35 2.46 6.64
N THR A 87 20.16 1.41 6.50
CA THR A 87 19.65 0.03 6.35
C THR A 87 18.73 -0.39 7.50
N GLU A 88 19.06 -0.05 8.74
CA GLU A 88 18.30 -0.43 9.93
C GLU A 88 16.91 0.22 9.96
N GLU A 89 16.84 1.54 9.77
CA GLU A 89 15.56 2.28 9.68
C GLU A 89 14.72 1.79 8.50
N ARG A 90 15.36 1.49 7.36
CA ARG A 90 14.68 0.94 6.19
C ARG A 90 14.04 -0.42 6.49
N GLU A 91 14.77 -1.31 7.17
CA GLU A 91 14.24 -2.61 7.58
C GLU A 91 13.08 -2.47 8.57
N GLU A 92 13.13 -1.46 9.44
CA GLU A 92 12.04 -1.13 10.36
C GLU A 92 10.78 -0.66 9.63
N PHE A 93 10.88 0.24 8.64
CA PHE A 93 9.73 0.64 7.81
C PHE A 93 9.13 -0.54 7.05
N LEU A 94 9.97 -1.40 6.46
CA LEU A 94 9.50 -2.60 5.77
C LEU A 94 8.78 -3.57 6.73
N ARG A 95 9.21 -3.66 7.99
CA ARG A 95 8.52 -4.43 9.03
C ARG A 95 7.17 -3.78 9.38
N TYR A 96 7.09 -2.46 9.47
CA TYR A 96 5.80 -1.77 9.67
C TYR A 96 4.83 -2.04 8.53
N PHE A 97 5.27 -1.96 7.27
CA PHE A 97 4.43 -2.28 6.11
C PHE A 97 3.91 -3.71 6.21
N SER A 98 4.80 -4.68 6.50
CA SER A 98 4.41 -6.09 6.63
C SER A 98 3.40 -6.32 7.76
N ASN A 99 3.59 -5.67 8.91
CA ASN A 99 2.68 -5.80 10.04
C ASN A 99 1.32 -5.18 9.76
N TYR A 100 1.29 -4.05 9.04
CA TYR A 100 0.07 -3.38 8.63
C TYR A 100 -0.72 -4.27 7.66
N PHE A 101 -0.12 -4.68 6.54
CA PHE A 101 -0.85 -5.45 5.52
C PHE A 101 -1.16 -6.89 5.93
N GLY A 102 -0.46 -7.48 6.90
CA GLY A 102 -0.75 -8.83 7.38
C GLY A 102 -0.70 -9.85 6.25
N GLU A 103 -1.83 -10.50 5.96
CA GLU A 103 -1.95 -11.53 4.92
C GLU A 103 -2.11 -10.98 3.49
N TYR A 104 -2.31 -9.66 3.34
CA TYR A 104 -2.48 -9.00 2.04
C TYR A 104 -1.14 -8.78 1.32
N THR A 105 -0.46 -9.89 1.02
CA THR A 105 0.91 -9.93 0.51
C THR A 105 1.07 -9.30 -0.88
N GLY A 106 0.03 -9.30 -1.71
CA GLY A 106 0.11 -8.77 -3.07
C GLY A 106 0.25 -7.25 -3.10
N PHE A 107 -0.62 -6.54 -2.38
CA PHE A 107 -0.53 -5.08 -2.27
C PHE A 107 0.68 -4.64 -1.43
N PHE A 108 1.00 -5.37 -0.36
CA PHE A 108 2.26 -5.16 0.38
C PHE A 108 3.48 -5.20 -0.53
N LYS A 109 3.56 -6.20 -1.42
CA LYS A 109 4.68 -6.32 -2.37
C LYS A 109 4.75 -5.10 -3.28
N LEU A 110 3.62 -4.60 -3.77
CA LEU A 110 3.56 -3.41 -4.61
C LEU A 110 4.07 -2.15 -3.88
N VAL A 111 3.60 -1.90 -2.65
CA VAL A 111 4.05 -0.77 -1.82
C VAL A 111 5.55 -0.88 -1.53
N LYS A 112 6.03 -2.09 -1.20
CA LYS A 112 7.45 -2.35 -0.99
C LYS A 112 8.28 -2.11 -2.26
N ASP A 113 7.81 -2.56 -3.42
CA ASP A 113 8.51 -2.40 -4.69
C ASP A 113 8.65 -0.90 -5.02
N VAL A 114 7.57 -0.12 -4.87
CA VAL A 114 7.59 1.35 -5.07
C VAL A 114 8.57 2.01 -4.10
N TYR A 115 8.49 1.70 -2.80
CA TYR A 115 9.41 2.25 -1.80
C TYR A 115 10.89 2.02 -2.14
N ILE A 116 11.23 0.82 -2.63
CA ILE A 116 12.61 0.48 -3.03
C ILE A 116 13.00 1.15 -4.36
N GLU A 117 12.07 1.29 -5.29
CA GLU A 117 12.28 1.95 -6.59
C GLU A 117 12.55 3.45 -6.38
N GLU A 118 11.70 4.17 -5.66
CA GLU A 118 11.84 5.61 -5.39
C GLU A 118 13.13 5.93 -4.60
N LEU A 119 13.50 5.12 -3.60
CA LEU A 119 14.76 5.29 -2.87
C LEU A 119 16.02 5.13 -3.72
N LYS A 120 15.95 4.39 -4.85
CA LYS A 120 17.08 4.27 -5.77
C LYS A 120 17.22 5.50 -6.65
N ASP A 121 16.12 6.14 -6.99
CA ASP A 121 16.12 7.37 -7.80
C ASP A 121 16.67 8.55 -6.99
N ASP A 122 16.43 8.59 -5.68
CA ASP A 122 17.05 9.57 -4.77
C ASP A 122 18.58 9.45 -4.66
N LEU A 123 19.17 8.28 -4.94
CA LEU A 123 20.63 8.07 -4.92
C LEU A 123 21.34 8.55 -6.19
N LEU A 124 20.58 8.98 -7.21
CA LEU A 124 21.12 9.42 -8.50
C LEU A 124 21.30 10.94 -8.61
N TYR A 125 21.01 11.69 -7.55
CA TYR A 125 21.15 13.15 -7.48
C TYR A 125 22.20 13.58 -6.45
#